data_AF-T1Z0I8-F1
#
_entry.id   AF-T1Z0I8-F1
#
_cell.length_a   1.000
_cell.length_b   1.000
_cell.length_c   1.000
_cell.angle_alpha   90.00
_cell.angle_beta   90.00
_cell.angle_gamma   90.00
#
_symmetry.space_group_name_H-M   'P 1'
#
loop_
_entity.id
_entity.type
_entity.pdbx_description
1 polymer ?
#
loop_
_entity_poly.entity_id
_entity_poly.type
_entity_poly.pdbx_seq_one_letter_code
_entity_poly.pdbx_strand_id
1 'polypeptide(L)'
;EPQSISSVIPGWFSEISPMWPGEAHSLKVEKILFQGKSDYQDVMVFQSATYGKVLVLDGVIQLTERDECAYQEMISHLPLCSIPNPKK
;
A
#
# COMPACT_ATOMS: atom_id res chain seq x y z
N GLU A 1 8.60 6.88 21.34
CA GLU A 1 7.86 7.59 20.29
C GLU A 1 6.75 6.68 19.84
N PRO A 2 5.48 7.13 19.76
CA PRO A 2 4.39 6.18 19.67
C PRO A 2 4.45 5.49 18.32
N GLN A 3 4.80 4.22 18.39
CA GLN A 3 4.85 3.26 17.30
C GLN A 3 3.57 3.40 16.48
N SER A 4 3.74 3.57 15.16
CA SER A 4 2.71 3.43 14.12
C SER A 4 1.57 2.52 14.60
N ILE A 5 0.41 3.12 14.87
CA ILE A 5 -0.75 2.41 15.44
C ILE A 5 -1.36 1.59 14.31
N SER A 6 -0.74 0.47 13.98
CA SER A 6 -1.32 -0.60 13.18
C SER A 6 -1.31 -1.88 14.03
N SER A 7 -2.37 -2.06 14.82
CA SER A 7 -2.78 -3.31 15.51
C SER A 7 -4.20 -3.07 16.10
N VAL A 8 -5.13 -4.01 16.28
CA VAL A 8 -5.03 -5.38 16.81
C VAL A 8 -6.26 -6.21 16.35
N ILE A 9 -6.20 -6.88 15.21
CA ILE A 9 -6.89 -8.17 15.05
C ILE A 9 -5.78 -9.17 14.75
N PRO A 10 -5.61 -10.24 15.55
CA PRO A 10 -4.57 -11.22 15.30
C PRO A 10 -4.59 -11.70 13.84
N GLY A 11 -3.48 -11.50 13.13
CA GLY A 11 -3.35 -11.86 11.72
C GLY A 11 -3.92 -10.85 10.72
N TRP A 12 -4.21 -9.61 11.11
CA TRP A 12 -4.63 -8.55 10.18
C TRP A 12 -3.72 -7.32 10.29
N PHE A 13 -3.48 -6.70 9.15
CA PHE A 13 -2.90 -5.36 9.03
C PHE A 13 -4.04 -4.37 8.84
N SER A 14 -4.06 -3.30 9.61
CA SER A 14 -5.05 -2.22 9.50
C SER A 14 -4.32 -0.91 9.17
N GLU A 15 -4.67 -0.32 8.03
CA GLU A 15 -4.18 0.97 7.56
C GLU A 15 -4.91 2.10 8.28
N ILE A 16 -4.18 2.85 9.12
CA ILE A 16 -4.71 3.96 9.91
C ILE A 16 -3.80 5.17 9.68
N SER A 17 -4.37 6.32 9.31
CA SER A 17 -3.62 7.57 9.14
C SER A 17 -4.40 8.76 9.68
N PRO A 18 -3.71 9.80 10.20
CA PRO A 18 -4.34 11.09 10.52
C PRO A 18 -5.06 11.74 9.32
N MET A 19 -4.74 11.33 8.09
CA MET A 19 -5.40 11.81 6.88
C MET A 19 -6.84 11.28 6.69
N TRP A 20 -7.19 10.15 7.32
CA TRP A 20 -8.55 9.56 7.28
C TRP A 20 -9.00 9.18 8.70
N PRO A 21 -9.35 10.16 9.54
CA PRO A 21 -9.72 9.90 10.93
C PRO A 21 -11.03 9.12 11.04
N GLY A 22 -11.05 8.07 11.85
CA GLY A 22 -12.26 7.30 12.18
C GLY A 22 -12.53 6.10 11.27
N GLU A 23 -11.68 5.85 10.28
CA GLU A 23 -11.79 4.71 9.37
C GLU A 23 -10.45 3.99 9.18
N ALA A 24 -10.51 2.73 8.74
CA ALA A 24 -9.34 1.92 8.43
C ALA A 24 -9.67 0.83 7.41
N HIS A 25 -8.76 0.58 6.48
CA HIS A 25 -8.81 -0.60 5.61
C HIS A 25 -7.97 -1.71 6.21
N SER A 26 -8.54 -2.92 6.34
CA SER A 26 -7.88 -4.06 6.96
C SER A 26 -7.71 -5.22 6.00
N LEU A 27 -6.48 -5.73 5.91
CA LEU A 27 -6.12 -6.89 5.09
C LEU A 27 -5.57 -8.01 5.99
N LYS A 28 -6.08 -9.22 5.79
CA LYS A 28 -5.58 -10.40 6.52
C LYS A 28 -4.18 -10.75 6.03
N VAL A 29 -3.24 -10.82 6.96
CA VAL A 29 -1.83 -11.14 6.72
C VAL A 29 -1.62 -12.64 6.84
N GLU A 30 -1.09 -13.26 5.80
CA GLU A 30 -0.63 -14.65 5.83
C GLU A 30 0.81 -14.75 6.32
N LYS A 31 1.68 -13.87 5.81
CA LYS A 31 3.12 -13.89 6.12
C LYS A 31 3.75 -12.53 5.89
N ILE A 32 4.54 -12.06 6.84
CA ILE A 32 5.42 -10.90 6.62
C ILE A 32 6.62 -11.39 5.79
N LEU A 33 6.86 -10.73 4.65
CA LEU A 33 7.94 -11.08 3.71
C LEU A 33 9.18 -10.21 3.95
N PHE A 34 8.98 -8.95 4.33
CA PHE A 34 10.05 -8.00 4.63
C PHE A 34 9.56 -6.93 5.60
N GLN A 35 10.44 -6.49 6.49
CA GLN A 35 10.21 -5.31 7.33
C GLN A 35 11.57 -4.65 7.61
N GLY A 36 11.65 -3.34 7.41
CA GLY A 36 12.88 -2.58 7.65
C GLY A 36 12.63 -1.09 7.65
N LYS A 37 13.60 -0.33 8.16
CA LYS A 37 13.59 1.13 8.13
C LYS A 37 14.72 1.61 7.24
N SER A 38 14.38 2.46 6.27
CA SER A 38 15.36 3.17 5.45
C SER A 38 15.70 4.52 6.08
N ASP A 39 16.62 5.27 5.48
CA ASP A 39 16.92 6.66 5.88
C ASP A 39 15.71 7.60 5.75
N TYR A 40 14.66 7.17 5.05
CA TYR A 40 13.50 8.00 4.71
C TYR A 40 12.20 7.56 5.37
N GLN A 41 11.99 6.25 5.48
CA GLN A 41 10.68 5.67 5.78
C GLN A 41 10.76 4.23 6.29
N ASP A 42 9.72 3.83 7.03
CA ASP A 42 9.45 2.46 7.45
C ASP A 42 8.82 1.67 6.30
N VAL A 43 9.46 0.56 5.89
CA VAL A 43 9.09 -0.26 4.73
C VAL A 43 8.64 -1.63 5.20
N MET A 44 7.50 -2.10 4.68
CA MET A 44 7.00 -3.44 4.95
C MET A 44 6.44 -4.07 3.68
N VAL A 45 6.71 -5.36 3.50
CA VAL A 45 6.09 -6.19 2.48
C VAL A 45 5.49 -7.41 3.14
N PHE A 46 4.22 -7.70 2.87
CA PHE A 46 3.57 -8.90 3.38
C PHE A 46 2.73 -9.59 2.31
N GLN A 47 2.55 -10.90 2.48
CA GLN A 47 1.58 -11.70 1.75
C GLN A 47 0.23 -11.55 2.44
N SER A 48 -0.77 -11.04 1.70
CA SER A 48 -2.16 -11.01 2.15
C SER A 48 -2.91 -12.27 1.73
N ALA A 49 -4.00 -12.57 2.43
CA ALA A 49 -4.82 -13.75 2.14
C ALA A 49 -5.59 -13.68 0.82
N THR A 50 -5.94 -12.47 0.36
CA THR A 50 -6.86 -12.28 -0.78
C THR A 50 -6.45 -11.18 -1.75
N TYR A 51 -5.36 -10.45 -1.50
CA TYR A 51 -4.88 -9.32 -2.31
C TYR A 51 -3.45 -9.54 -2.86
N GLY A 52 -2.87 -10.73 -2.69
CA GLY A 52 -1.50 -11.02 -3.09
C GLY A 52 -0.46 -10.33 -2.18
N LYS A 53 0.71 -10.03 -2.71
CA LYS A 53 1.74 -9.25 -2.01
C LYS A 53 1.30 -7.79 -1.89
N VAL A 54 1.61 -7.20 -0.74
CA VAL A 54 1.26 -5.81 -0.39
C VAL A 54 2.52 -5.07 0.01
N LEU A 55 2.74 -3.88 -0.56
CA LEU A 55 3.78 -2.94 -0.15
C LEU A 55 3.16 -1.87 0.75
N VAL A 56 3.81 -1.61 1.88
CA VAL A 56 3.43 -0.58 2.84
C VAL A 56 4.62 0.33 3.12
N LEU A 57 4.39 1.63 3.12
CA LEU A 57 5.35 2.67 3.47
C LEU A 57 4.75 3.55 4.59
N ASP A 58 5.47 3.69 5.69
CA ASP A 58 5.06 4.45 6.88
C ASP A 58 3.65 4.09 7.41
N GLY A 59 3.23 2.84 7.22
CA GLY A 59 1.91 2.34 7.63
C GLY A 59 0.79 2.56 6.61
N VAL A 60 1.08 3.12 5.42
CA VAL A 60 0.15 3.34 4.31
C VAL A 60 0.39 2.32 3.21
N ILE A 61 -0.68 1.67 2.73
CA ILE A 61 -0.65 0.73 1.61
C ILE A 61 -0.35 1.50 0.33
N GLN A 62 0.73 1.11 -0.35
CA GLN A 62 1.13 1.73 -1.62
C GLN A 62 0.58 0.98 -2.83
N LEU A 63 0.56 -0.35 -2.76
CA LEU A 63 0.00 -1.21 -3.79
C LEU A 63 -0.35 -2.58 -3.25
N THR A 64 -1.27 -3.26 -3.94
CA THR A 64 -1.49 -4.69 -3.84
C THR A 64 -1.44 -5.31 -5.23
N GLU A 65 -0.97 -6.57 -5.35
CA GLU A 65 -0.96 -7.27 -6.65
C GLU A 65 -2.36 -7.41 -7.27
N ARG A 66 -3.43 -7.36 -6.46
CA ARG A 66 -4.80 -7.57 -6.94
C ARG A 66 -5.40 -6.37 -7.67
N ASP A 67 -5.03 -5.15 -7.29
CA ASP A 67 -5.69 -3.92 -7.76
C ASP A 67 -4.74 -2.82 -8.27
N GLU A 68 -3.42 -3.07 -8.27
CA GLU A 68 -2.44 -2.09 -8.77
C GLU A 68 -2.72 -1.63 -10.21
N CYS A 69 -3.31 -2.48 -11.05
CA CYS A 69 -3.62 -2.18 -12.44
C CYS A 69 -4.52 -0.95 -12.57
N ALA A 70 -5.51 -0.80 -11.68
CA ALA A 70 -6.45 0.32 -11.73
C ALA A 70 -5.72 1.66 -11.53
N TYR A 71 -4.77 1.73 -10.60
CA TYR A 71 -3.98 2.94 -10.39
C TYR A 71 -2.98 3.17 -11.53
N GLN A 72 -2.16 2.15 -11.83
CA GLN A 72 -1.05 2.25 -12.77
C GLN A 72 -1.50 2.55 -14.20
N GLU A 73 -2.55 1.86 -14.67
CA GLU A 73 -3.11 2.09 -16.00
C GLU A 73 -3.75 3.47 -16.09
N MET A 74 -4.52 3.89 -15.08
CA MET A 74 -5.21 5.17 -15.13
C MET A 74 -4.24 6.35 -15.03
N ILE A 75 -3.25 6.31 -14.13
CA ILE A 75 -2.27 7.41 -14.01
C ILE A 75 -1.38 7.51 -15.25
N SER A 76 -1.13 6.40 -15.95
CA SER A 76 -0.26 6.36 -17.13
C SER A 76 -1.03 6.67 -18.42
N HIS A 77 -2.14 5.97 -18.67
CA HIS A 77 -2.81 6.00 -19.96
C HIS A 77 -3.74 7.20 -20.12
N LEU A 78 -4.35 7.73 -19.05
CA LEU A 78 -5.13 8.97 -19.16
C LEU A 78 -4.32 10.11 -19.81
N PRO A 79 -3.12 10.49 -19.32
CA PRO A 79 -2.35 11.55 -19.96
C PRO A 79 -1.74 11.13 -21.30
N LEU A 80 -1.16 9.92 -21.41
CA LEU A 80 -0.44 9.49 -22.62
C LEU A 80 -1.35 9.27 -23.83
N CYS A 81 -2.60 8.88 -23.62
CA CYS A 81 -3.59 8.75 -24.69
C CYS A 81 -4.30 10.06 -25.02
N SER A 82 -4.07 11.13 -24.24
CA SER A 82 -4.68 12.45 -24.46
C SER A 82 -3.84 13.38 -25.34
N ILE A 83 -2.65 12.93 -25.79
CA ILE A 83 -1.74 13.71 -26.65
C ILE A 83 -1.22 12.88 -27.83
N PRO A 84 -1.01 13.49 -29.01
CA PRO A 84 -0.50 12.77 -30.17
C PRO A 84 1.02 12.52 -30.07
N ASN A 85 1.45 11.30 -30.38
CA ASN A 85 2.87 10.89 -30.51
C ASN A 85 3.76 11.35 -29.34
N PRO A 86 3.45 10.95 -28.09
CA PRO A 86 4.21 11.37 -26.93
C PRO A 86 5.69 11.00 -27.08
N LYS A 87 6.54 12.02 -26.99
CA LYS A 87 8.00 11.91 -26.93
C LYS A 87 8.48 12.75 -25.74
N LYS A 88 9.69 12.46 -25.28
CA LYS A 88 10.31 13.13 -24.13
C LYS A 88 10.66 14.59 -24.44
#